data_AF-A0A9E5NBL5-F1
#
_entry.id   AF-A0A9E5NBL5-F1
#
_cell.length_a   1.000
_cell.length_b   1.000
_cell.length_c   1.000
_cell.angle_alpha   90.00
_cell.angle_beta   90.00
_cell.angle_gamma   90.00
#
_symmetry.space_group_name_H-M   'P 1'
#
loop_
_entity.id
_entity.type
_entity.pdbx_description
1 polymer ?
#
loop_
_entity_poly.entity_id
_entity_poly.type
_entity_poly.pdbx_seq_one_letter_code
_entity_poly.pdbx_strand_id
1 'polypeptide(L)'
;LNIPAEQYYSYERFFILPVGLAGTILASGVIRLVARWWNGQGHFEDLFALLGFSMIVIAVVMGLPDLAIGILTGIGVLAPLGFEFIGPHVWLGTLWYLLLTILAVKEVEHLSWGKSIVLGLMGFVVNGVVQFIFIR
;
A
#
# COMPACT_ATOMS: atom_id res chain seq x y z
N LEU A 1 16.44 10.75 -16.54
CA LEU A 1 16.31 12.10 -15.95
C LEU A 1 17.62 12.42 -15.24
N ASN A 2 18.35 13.48 -15.64
CA ASN A 2 19.60 13.89 -14.99
C ASN A 2 19.31 14.81 -13.79
N ILE A 3 18.58 14.31 -12.79
CA ILE A 3 18.35 15.03 -11.53
C ILE A 3 19.42 14.54 -10.54
N PRO A 4 20.13 15.45 -9.82
CA PRO A 4 21.03 15.04 -8.75
C PRO A 4 20.33 14.13 -7.74
N ALA A 5 21.00 13.07 -7.29
CA ALA A 5 20.39 12.04 -6.44
C ALA A 5 19.73 12.63 -5.18
N GLU A 6 20.36 13.58 -4.50
CA GLU A 6 19.77 14.24 -3.33
C GLU A 6 18.45 14.95 -3.62
N GLN A 7 18.35 15.62 -4.77
CA GLN A 7 17.13 16.29 -5.19
C GLN A 7 16.05 15.27 -5.54
N TYR A 8 16.41 14.20 -6.24
CA TYR A 8 15.49 13.10 -6.57
C TYR A 8 14.87 12.49 -5.31
N TYR A 9 15.68 12.10 -4.31
CA TYR A 9 15.18 11.53 -3.06
C TYR A 9 14.41 12.52 -2.19
N SER A 10 14.60 13.83 -2.38
CA SER A 10 13.78 14.84 -1.73
C SER A 10 12.37 14.90 -2.34
N TYR A 11 12.28 14.88 -3.68
CA TYR A 11 11.00 14.79 -4.37
C TYR A 11 10.26 13.49 -4.07
N GLU A 12 10.95 12.34 -4.11
CA GLU A 12 10.37 11.04 -3.79
C GLU A 12 9.70 11.05 -2.40
N ARG A 13 10.41 11.55 -1.38
CA ARG A 13 9.86 11.69 -0.02
C ARG A 13 8.64 12.61 0.05
N PHE A 14 8.63 13.69 -0.72
CA PHE A 14 7.49 14.60 -0.78
C PHE A 14 6.28 13.97 -1.48
N PHE A 15 6.50 13.18 -2.53
CA PHE A 15 5.45 12.58 -3.34
C PHE A 15 4.89 11.26 -2.80
N ILE A 16 5.56 10.60 -1.85
CA ILE A 16 5.07 9.35 -1.22
C ILE A 16 3.61 9.48 -0.74
N LEU A 17 3.29 10.55 0.00
CA LEU A 17 1.95 10.71 0.56
C LEU A 17 0.90 11.04 -0.54
N PRO A 18 1.12 12.03 -1.42
CA PRO A 18 0.22 12.29 -2.55
C PRO A 18 -0.01 11.07 -3.44
N VAL A 19 1.04 10.31 -3.77
CA VAL A 19 0.94 9.11 -4.61
C VAL A 19 0.21 7.99 -3.88
N GLY A 20 0.48 7.78 -2.59
CA GLY A 20 -0.22 6.80 -1.77
C GLY A 20 -1.72 7.09 -1.69
N LEU A 21 -2.10 8.36 -1.51
CA LEU A 21 -3.50 8.79 -1.53
C LEU A 21 -4.12 8.61 -2.92
N ALA A 22 -3.45 9.06 -3.99
CA ALA A 22 -3.94 8.91 -5.35
C ALA A 22 -4.12 7.43 -5.75
N GLY A 23 -3.18 6.56 -5.38
CA GLY A 23 -3.27 5.13 -5.60
C GLY A 23 -4.42 4.50 -4.81
N THR A 24 -4.70 4.98 -3.60
CA THR A 24 -5.83 4.50 -2.79
C THR A 24 -7.17 4.93 -3.39
N ILE A 25 -7.29 6.21 -3.78
CA ILE A 25 -8.47 6.75 -4.49
C ILE A 25 -8.74 5.94 -5.77
N LEU A 26 -7.70 5.70 -6.57
CA LEU A 26 -7.82 4.96 -7.82
C LEU A 26 -8.24 3.51 -7.56
N ALA A 27 -7.62 2.83 -6.59
CA ALA A 27 -7.96 1.47 -6.22
C ALA A 27 -9.42 1.36 -5.75
N SER A 28 -9.87 2.26 -4.88
CA SER A 28 -11.28 2.34 -4.45
C SER A 28 -12.21 2.56 -5.63
N GLY A 29 -11.85 3.44 -6.57
CA GLY A 29 -12.65 3.74 -7.74
C GLY A 29 -12.80 2.54 -8.66
N VAL A 30 -11.69 1.86 -8.96
CA VAL A 30 -11.67 0.65 -9.79
C VAL A 30 -12.48 -0.47 -9.16
N ILE A 31 -12.25 -0.76 -7.87
CA ILE A 31 -13.03 -1.76 -7.14
C ILE A 31 -14.52 -1.44 -7.23
N ARG A 32 -14.90 -0.19 -6.91
CA ARG A 32 -16.31 0.20 -6.89
C ARG A 32 -16.97 0.06 -8.27
N LEU A 33 -16.29 0.48 -9.34
CA LEU A 33 -16.80 0.37 -10.70
C LEU A 33 -17.06 -1.09 -11.09
N VAL A 34 -16.14 -2.00 -10.79
CA VAL A 34 -16.30 -3.43 -11.10
C VAL A 34 -17.32 -4.08 -10.17
N ALA A 35 -17.34 -3.72 -8.88
CA ALA A 35 -18.29 -4.22 -7.90
C ALA A 35 -19.74 -3.91 -8.30
N ARG A 36 -19.99 -2.72 -8.89
CA ARG A 36 -21.32 -2.35 -9.40
C ARG A 36 -21.85 -3.32 -10.45
N TRP A 37 -20.99 -3.84 -11.33
CA TRP A 37 -21.39 -4.86 -12.30
C TRP A 37 -21.75 -6.20 -11.66
N TRP A 38 -21.32 -6.43 -10.42
CA TRP A 38 -21.64 -7.62 -9.62
C TRP A 38 -22.72 -7.38 -8.58
N ASN A 39 -23.46 -6.27 -8.68
CA ASN A 39 -24.49 -5.83 -7.74
C ASN A 39 -23.94 -5.54 -6.32
N GLY A 40 -22.70 -5.04 -6.22
CA GLY A 40 -22.09 -4.57 -4.98
C GLY A 40 -22.84 -3.37 -4.40
N GLN A 41 -23.14 -3.42 -3.10
CA GLN A 41 -24.02 -2.48 -2.41
C GLN A 41 -23.28 -1.33 -1.72
N GLY A 42 -21.96 -1.27 -1.80
CA GLY A 42 -21.15 -0.33 -1.03
C GLY A 42 -21.17 1.10 -1.54
N HIS A 43 -20.56 2.00 -0.77
CA HIS A 43 -20.25 3.37 -1.18
C HIS A 43 -18.75 3.54 -1.39
N PHE A 44 -18.40 4.49 -2.25
CA PHE A 44 -17.00 4.76 -2.58
C PHE A 44 -16.25 5.28 -1.34
N GLU A 45 -16.90 6.14 -0.57
CA GLU A 45 -16.37 6.80 0.62
C GLU A 45 -16.01 5.79 1.71
N ASP A 46 -16.89 4.82 1.96
CA ASP A 46 -16.66 3.74 2.93
C ASP A 46 -15.47 2.87 2.51
N LEU A 47 -15.42 2.51 1.23
CA LEU A 47 -14.32 1.72 0.68
C LEU A 47 -13.00 2.48 0.74
N PHE A 48 -13.00 3.76 0.38
CA PHE A 48 -11.82 4.61 0.47
C PHE A 48 -11.33 4.76 1.91
N ALA A 49 -12.24 4.95 2.87
CA ALA A 49 -11.91 5.04 4.28
C ALA A 49 -11.25 3.74 4.80
N LEU A 50 -11.82 2.58 4.48
CA LEU A 50 -11.27 1.29 4.91
C LEU A 50 -9.95 0.92 4.21
N LEU A 51 -9.80 1.24 2.92
CA LEU A 51 -8.51 1.04 2.24
C LEU A 51 -7.45 2.02 2.75
N GLY A 52 -7.80 3.27 3.04
CA GLY A 52 -6.92 4.23 3.69
C GLY A 52 -6.48 3.77 5.08
N PHE A 53 -7.39 3.19 5.87
CA PHE A 53 -7.05 2.58 7.15
C PHE A 53 -6.11 1.39 6.99
N SER A 54 -6.31 0.56 5.95
CA SER A 54 -5.43 -0.58 5.66
C SER A 54 -3.98 -0.16 5.37
N MET A 55 -3.77 1.05 4.82
CA MET A 55 -2.43 1.61 4.58
C MET A 55 -1.69 1.96 5.88
N ILE A 56 -2.39 2.24 6.98
CA ILE A 56 -1.77 2.50 8.30
C ILE A 56 -0.98 1.27 8.76
N VAL A 57 -1.47 0.07 8.44
CA VAL A 57 -0.78 -1.18 8.78
C VAL A 57 0.57 -1.28 8.08
N ILE A 58 0.67 -0.83 6.82
CA ILE A 58 1.96 -0.75 6.12
C ILE A 58 2.89 0.22 6.88
N ALA A 59 2.42 1.40 7.25
CA ALA A 59 3.24 2.39 7.96
C ALA A 59 3.77 1.86 9.31
N VAL A 60 2.96 1.06 10.03
CA VAL A 60 3.35 0.50 11.33
C VAL A 60 4.22 -0.74 11.18
N VAL A 61 3.80 -1.72 10.37
CA VAL A 61 4.45 -3.03 10.25
C VAL A 61 5.71 -2.97 9.38
N MET A 62 5.74 -2.09 8.38
CA MET A 62 6.92 -1.91 7.53
C MET A 62 7.71 -0.67 7.94
N GLY A 63 7.02 0.47 8.06
CA GLY A 63 7.69 1.76 8.30
C GLY A 63 8.42 1.86 9.63
N LEU A 64 7.87 1.33 10.74
CA LEU A 64 8.58 1.38 12.03
C LEU A 64 9.83 0.50 12.05
N PRO A 65 9.80 -0.77 11.59
CA PRO A 65 11.03 -1.55 11.45
C PRO A 65 12.04 -0.90 10.50
N ASP A 66 11.60 -0.37 9.35
CA ASP A 66 12.50 0.30 8.40
C ASP A 66 13.15 1.55 9.02
N LEU A 67 12.38 2.33 9.78
CA LEU A 67 12.91 3.48 10.54
C LEU A 67 13.93 3.03 11.58
N ALA A 68 13.65 1.97 12.34
CA ALA A 68 14.57 1.44 13.34
C ALA A 68 15.87 0.93 12.69
N ILE A 69 15.77 0.18 11.59
CA ILE A 69 16.91 -0.31 10.82
C ILE A 69 17.72 0.87 10.27
N GLY A 70 17.05 1.89 9.71
CA GLY A 70 17.70 3.09 9.19
C GLY A 70 18.47 3.86 10.26
N ILE A 71 17.88 4.05 11.44
CA ILE A 71 18.55 4.70 12.58
C ILE A 71 19.75 3.87 13.04
N LEU A 72 19.56 2.57 13.29
CA LEU A 72 20.61 1.69 13.80
C LEU A 72 21.77 1.51 12.81
N THR A 73 21.49 1.53 11.51
CA THR A 73 22.51 1.53 10.45
C THR A 73 23.25 2.86 10.42
N GLY A 74 22.54 3.99 10.54
CA GLY A 74 23.13 5.33 10.55
C GLY A 74 24.08 5.60 11.73
N ILE A 75 23.82 4.98 12.89
CA ILE A 75 24.72 5.04 14.06
C ILE A 75 25.80 3.93 14.06
N GLY A 76 25.90 3.14 12.99
CA GLY A 76 26.94 2.12 12.80
C GLY A 76 26.72 0.78 13.51
N VAL A 77 25.59 0.59 14.21
CA VAL A 77 25.30 -0.66 14.94
C VAL A 77 25.05 -1.83 13.98
N LEU A 78 24.35 -1.58 12.87
CA LEU A 78 24.01 -2.60 11.87
C LEU A 78 24.88 -2.57 10.61
N ALA A 79 25.81 -1.60 10.49
CA ALA A 79 26.69 -1.47 9.33
C ALA A 79 27.49 -2.75 8.97
N PRO A 80 27.96 -3.58 9.93
CA PRO A 80 28.67 -4.82 9.62
C PRO A 80 27.78 -5.97 9.11
N LEU A 81 26.45 -5.87 9.27
CA LEU A 81 25.52 -6.98 9.03
C LEU A 81 25.05 -7.08 7.57
N GLY A 82 25.40 -6.13 6.70
CA GLY A 82 25.17 -6.25 5.25
C GLY A 82 23.72 -6.60 4.87
N PHE A 83 22.74 -5.99 5.55
CA PHE A 83 21.33 -6.30 5.33
C PHE A 83 20.85 -5.78 3.95
N GLU A 84 20.99 -6.60 2.92
CA GLU A 84 20.35 -6.43 1.61
C GLU A 84 19.04 -7.23 1.48
N PHE A 85 18.61 -7.90 2.54
CA PHE A 85 17.44 -8.78 2.50
C PHE A 85 16.14 -8.02 2.79
N ILE A 86 15.14 -8.20 1.93
CA ILE A 86 13.75 -7.83 2.21
C ILE A 86 13.33 -8.61 3.47
N GLY A 87 13.33 -7.94 4.61
CA GLY A 87 13.09 -8.57 5.91
C GLY A 87 11.67 -9.16 6.01
N PRO A 88 11.44 -10.08 6.96
CA PRO A 88 10.12 -10.67 7.18
C PRO A 88 9.01 -9.64 7.40
N HIS A 89 9.34 -8.44 7.91
CA HIS A 89 8.40 -7.35 8.16
C HIS A 89 7.78 -6.79 6.88
N VAL A 90 8.50 -6.76 5.76
CA VAL A 90 7.99 -6.33 4.45
C VAL A 90 6.95 -7.31 3.93
N TRP A 91 7.27 -8.62 3.99
CA TRP A 91 6.35 -9.67 3.57
C TRP A 91 5.10 -9.68 4.45
N LEU A 92 5.27 -9.56 5.76
CA LEU A 92 4.18 -9.50 6.71
C LEU A 92 3.28 -8.29 6.45
N GLY A 93 3.85 -7.10 6.29
CA GLY A 93 3.09 -5.88 5.99
C GLY A 93 2.32 -5.96 4.66
N THR A 94 2.95 -6.52 3.63
CA THR A 94 2.35 -6.70 2.30
C THR A 94 1.18 -7.68 2.34
N LEU A 95 1.36 -8.85 2.96
CA LEU A 95 0.30 -9.85 3.11
C LEU A 95 -0.84 -9.32 3.96
N TRP A 96 -0.52 -8.62 5.05
CA TRP A 96 -1.53 -8.03 5.93
C TRP A 96 -2.36 -6.97 5.17
N TYR A 97 -1.71 -6.09 4.43
CA TYR A 97 -2.40 -5.10 3.59
C TYR A 97 -3.32 -5.77 2.56
N LEU A 98 -2.87 -6.84 1.89
CA LEU A 98 -3.69 -7.59 0.95
C LEU A 98 -4.93 -8.18 1.63
N LEU A 99 -4.76 -8.83 2.78
CA LEU A 99 -5.86 -9.43 3.54
C LEU A 99 -6.87 -8.36 3.98
N LEU A 100 -6.41 -7.21 4.47
CA LEU A 100 -7.29 -6.10 4.85
C LEU A 100 -8.01 -5.49 3.65
N THR A 101 -7.35 -5.40 2.49
CA THR A 101 -7.98 -4.95 1.25
C THR A 101 -9.14 -5.87 0.86
N ILE A 102 -8.94 -7.20 0.92
CA ILE A 102 -9.99 -8.18 0.63
C ILE A 102 -11.15 -8.06 1.63
N LEU A 103 -10.83 -7.91 2.93
CA LEU A 103 -11.83 -7.74 3.98
C LEU A 103 -12.61 -6.44 3.82
N ALA A 104 -11.95 -5.33 3.49
CA ALA A 104 -12.59 -4.04 3.23
C ALA A 104 -13.59 -4.15 2.08
N VAL A 105 -13.22 -4.82 0.98
CA VAL A 105 -14.14 -5.06 -0.14
C VAL A 105 -15.31 -5.94 0.30
N LYS A 106 -15.03 -7.00 1.07
CA LYS A 106 -16.08 -7.91 1.56
C LYS A 106 -17.09 -7.19 2.45
N GLU A 107 -16.60 -6.34 3.33
CA GLU A 107 -17.40 -5.58 4.28
C GLU A 107 -18.23 -4.51 3.59
N VAL A 108 -17.63 -3.73 2.68
CA VAL A 108 -18.32 -2.59 2.04
C VAL A 108 -19.25 -3.03 0.92
N GLU A 109 -18.81 -3.94 0.05
CA GLU A 109 -19.59 -4.31 -1.14
C GLU A 109 -20.57 -5.45 -0.88
N HIS A 110 -20.47 -6.12 0.27
CA HIS A 110 -21.28 -7.28 0.68
C HIS A 110 -21.34 -8.42 -0.36
N LEU A 111 -20.31 -8.54 -1.20
CA LEU A 111 -20.21 -9.57 -2.24
C LEU A 111 -19.84 -10.95 -1.67
N SER A 112 -19.92 -12.00 -2.49
CA SER A 112 -19.41 -13.32 -2.10
C SER A 112 -17.88 -13.29 -1.96
N TRP A 113 -17.33 -14.16 -1.10
CA TRP A 113 -15.88 -14.22 -0.83
C TRP A 113 -15.03 -14.31 -2.10
N GLY A 114 -15.41 -15.13 -3.07
CA GLY A 114 -14.67 -15.24 -4.34
C GLY A 114 -14.59 -13.91 -5.10
N LYS A 115 -15.70 -13.17 -5.18
CA LYS A 115 -15.74 -11.85 -5.82
C LYS A 115 -14.91 -10.82 -5.04
N SER A 116 -15.00 -10.83 -3.72
CA SER A 116 -14.22 -9.94 -2.85
C SER A 116 -12.71 -10.19 -2.94
N ILE A 117 -12.28 -11.46 -3.04
CA ILE A 117 -10.87 -11.81 -3.25
C ILE A 117 -10.37 -11.25 -4.59
N VAL A 118 -11.14 -11.45 -5.68
CA VAL A 118 -10.76 -10.96 -7.02
C VAL A 118 -10.66 -9.43 -7.02
N LEU A 119 -11.64 -8.73 -6.46
CA LEU A 119 -11.62 -7.26 -6.37
C LEU A 119 -10.52 -6.74 -5.45
N GLY A 120 -10.27 -7.41 -4.32
CA GLY A 120 -9.20 -7.04 -3.41
C GLY A 120 -7.83 -7.18 -4.05
N LEU A 121 -7.58 -8.28 -4.77
CA LEU A 121 -6.37 -8.46 -5.57
C LEU A 121 -6.24 -7.40 -6.66
N MET A 122 -7.35 -7.06 -7.34
CA MET A 122 -7.36 -6.02 -8.36
C MET A 122 -6.99 -4.65 -7.78
N GLY A 123 -7.62 -4.24 -6.67
CA GLY A 123 -7.29 -2.97 -6.00
C GLY A 123 -5.86 -2.93 -5.48
N PHE A 124 -5.38 -4.04 -4.93
CA PHE A 124 -3.99 -4.19 -4.50
C PHE A 124 -3.02 -3.99 -5.68
N VAL A 125 -3.28 -4.61 -6.83
CA VAL A 125 -2.46 -4.45 -8.04
C VAL A 125 -2.51 -3.01 -8.55
N VAL A 126 -3.69 -2.39 -8.63
CA VAL A 126 -3.83 -1.00 -9.06
C VAL A 126 -3.03 -0.06 -8.17
N ASN A 127 -3.15 -0.20 -6.85
CA ASN A 127 -2.42 0.60 -5.89
C ASN A 127 -0.90 0.38 -6.04
N GLY A 128 -0.47 -0.89 -6.13
CA GLY A 128 0.93 -1.26 -6.33
C GLY A 128 1.53 -0.72 -7.62
N VAL A 129 0.79 -0.72 -8.73
CA VAL A 129 1.23 -0.15 -10.01
C VAL A 129 1.42 1.36 -9.91
N VAL A 130 0.48 2.08 -9.28
CA VAL A 130 0.62 3.53 -9.07
C VAL A 130 1.86 3.83 -8.23
N GLN A 131 2.04 3.13 -7.11
CA GLN A 131 3.24 3.33 -6.29
C GLN A 131 4.53 2.98 -7.04
N PHE A 132 4.52 1.90 -7.82
CA PHE A 132 5.68 1.48 -8.61
C PHE A 132 6.07 2.49 -9.70
N ILE A 133 5.13 3.19 -10.31
CA ILE A 133 5.41 4.16 -11.38
C ILE A 133 5.97 5.48 -10.83
N PHE A 134 5.51 5.91 -9.64
CA PHE A 134 5.77 7.27 -9.15
C PHE A 134 6.72 7.34 -7.95
N ILE A 135 6.83 6.29 -7.14
CA ILE A 135 7.74 6.24 -5.98
C ILE A 135 8.98 5.42 -6.31
N ARG A 136 8.83 4.37 -7.13
CA ARG A 136 9.92 3.45 -7.47
C ARG A 136 10.63 3.81 -8.78
#